data_AF-A0A848N729-F1
#
_entry.id   AF-A0A848N729-F1
#
_cell.length_a   1.000
_cell.length_b   1.000
_cell.length_c   1.000
_cell.angle_alpha   90.00
_cell.angle_beta   90.00
_cell.angle_gamma   90.00
#
_symmetry.space_group_name_H-M   'P 1'
#
loop_
_entity.id
_entity.type
_entity.pdbx_description
1 polymer ?
#
loop_
_entity_poly.entity_id
_entity_poly.type
_entity_poly.pdbx_seq_one_letter_code
_entity_poly.pdbx_strand_id
1 'polypeptide(L)' 'MAKREIIKYPITESSNKFELESVMKFQELPLNVAIKMLKDSGTIVSDDEAAEILLFFHTMVKITIKEFLSPED' A
#
# COMPACT_ATOMS: atom_id res chain seq x y z
N MET A 1 -4.91 17.91 49.95
CA MET A 1 -4.54 16.71 49.17
C MET A 1 -5.28 16.76 47.84
N ALA A 2 -4.60 17.03 46.74
CA ALA A 2 -5.23 17.10 45.41
C ALA A 2 -5.25 15.69 44.80
N LYS A 3 -6.45 15.18 44.50
CA LYS A 3 -6.69 13.89 43.85
C LYS A 3 -6.23 14.01 42.39
N ARG A 4 -5.20 13.26 41.99
CA ARG A 4 -4.79 13.15 40.59
C ARG A 4 -5.71 12.16 39.90
N GLU A 5 -6.52 12.63 38.97
CA GLU A 5 -7.30 11.76 38.08
C GLU A 5 -6.36 11.24 36.98
N ILE A 6 -6.23 9.91 36.92
CA ILE A 6 -5.44 9.22 35.91
C ILE A 6 -6.32 9.13 34.66
N ILE A 7 -6.04 9.96 33.67
CA ILE A 7 -6.66 9.85 32.35
C ILE A 7 -6.19 8.53 31.74
N LYS A 8 -7.08 7.53 31.70
CA LYS A 8 -6.87 6.30 30.95
C LYS A 8 -7.28 6.55 29.51
N TYR A 9 -6.29 6.68 28.63
CA TYR A 9 -6.54 6.63 27.19
C TYR A 9 -6.97 5.22 26.81
N PRO A 10 -8.04 5.06 26.01
CA PRO A 10 -8.41 3.76 25.50
C PRO A 10 -7.27 3.26 24.61
N ILE A 11 -6.75 2.06 24.91
CA ILE A 11 -5.87 1.33 24.00
C ILE A 11 -6.75 0.93 22.82
N THR A 12 -6.70 1.71 21.75
CA THR A 12 -7.26 1.33 20.46
C THR A 12 -6.42 0.17 19.92
N GLU A 13 -6.86 -1.06 20.20
CA GLU A 13 -6.50 -2.23 19.41
C GLU A 13 -7.12 -2.09 18.00
N SER A 14 -6.65 -1.13 17.19
CA SER A 14 -6.89 -1.18 15.75
C SER A 14 -5.75 -1.95 15.13
N SER A 15 -6.05 -3.20 14.77
CA SER A 15 -5.32 -3.91 13.73
C SER A 15 -5.24 -2.98 12.51
N ASN A 16 -4.14 -2.22 12.39
CA ASN A 16 -3.87 -1.34 11.26
C ASN A 16 -3.53 -2.19 10.04
N LYS A 17 -4.54 -2.91 9.52
CA LYS A 17 -4.61 -3.23 8.10
C LYS A 17 -4.74 -1.88 7.41
N PHE A 18 -3.60 -1.32 7.03
CA PHE A 18 -3.56 -0.12 6.22
C PHE A 18 -4.19 -0.46 4.86
N GLU A 19 -5.47 -0.20 4.74
CA GLU A 19 -6.21 -0.26 3.49
C GLU A 19 -5.91 1.02 2.74
N LEU A 20 -4.99 0.96 1.77
CA LEU A 20 -4.53 2.13 1.01
C LEU A 20 -5.70 2.91 0.38
N GLU A 21 -6.79 2.23 0.01
CA GLU A 21 -8.02 2.85 -0.49
C GLU A 21 -8.69 3.81 0.49
N SER A 22 -8.51 3.61 1.80
CA SER A 22 -9.04 4.50 2.84
C SER A 22 -8.33 5.85 2.89
N VAL A 23 -7.09 5.92 2.39
CA VAL A 23 -6.24 7.12 2.42
C VAL A 23 -6.17 7.79 1.04
N MET A 24 -6.17 7.00 -0.04
CA MET A 24 -6.21 7.51 -1.40
C MET A 24 -6.89 6.53 -2.37
N LYS A 25 -7.70 7.07 -3.29
CA LYS A 25 -8.24 6.28 -4.40
C LYS A 25 -7.13 5.99 -5.39
N PHE A 26 -6.56 4.78 -5.34
CA PHE A 26 -5.60 4.34 -6.34
C PHE A 26 -6.37 3.87 -7.58
N GLN A 27 -6.16 4.54 -8.72
CA GLN A 27 -6.67 4.04 -9.99
C GLN A 27 -5.77 2.90 -10.46
N GLU A 28 -6.12 1.68 -10.08
CA GLU A 28 -5.40 0.49 -10.53
C GLU A 28 -5.57 0.31 -12.04
N LEU A 29 -4.45 0.09 -12.73
CA LEU A 29 -4.46 -0.31 -14.14
C LEU A 29 -4.87 -1.78 -14.23
N PRO A 30 -5.74 -2.15 -15.18
CA PRO A 30 -5.99 -3.56 -15.48
C PRO A 30 -4.68 -4.28 -15.83
N LEU A 31 -4.49 -5.50 -15.30
CA LEU A 31 -3.25 -6.27 -15.46
C LEU A 31 -2.84 -6.44 -16.94
N ASN A 32 -3.81 -6.70 -17.83
CA ASN A 32 -3.55 -6.83 -19.26
C ASN A 32 -3.00 -5.54 -19.89
N VAL A 33 -3.43 -4.37 -19.41
CA VAL A 33 -2.91 -3.07 -19.85
C VAL A 33 -1.48 -2.88 -19.32
N ALA A 34 -1.24 -3.20 -18.05
CA ALA A 34 0.09 -3.10 -17.46
C ALA A 34 1.11 -4.05 -18.12
N ILE A 35 0.72 -5.28 -18.44
CA ILE A 35 1.55 -6.24 -19.19
C ILE A 35 1.88 -5.69 -20.57
N LYS A 36 0.89 -5.14 -21.28
CA LYS A 36 1.11 -4.51 -22.58
C LYS A 36 2.11 -3.36 -22.47
N MET A 37 1.95 -2.47 -21.49
CA MET A 37 2.88 -1.35 -21.29
C MET A 37 4.31 -1.82 -20.97
N LEU A 38 4.46 -2.87 -20.17
CA LEU A 38 5.76 -3.45 -19.86
C LEU A 38 6.43 -3.99 -21.14
N LYS A 39 5.68 -4.71 -21.97
CA LYS A 39 6.20 -5.24 -23.24
C LYS A 39 6.48 -4.13 -24.27
N ASP A 40 5.62 -3.13 -24.35
CA ASP A 40 5.80 -1.95 -25.22
C ASP A 40 7.05 -1.13 -24.84
N SER A 41 7.54 -1.26 -23.59
CA SER A 41 8.83 -0.67 -23.16
C SER A 41 10.07 -1.36 -23.75
N GLY A 42 9.89 -2.46 -24.49
CA GLY A 42 10.98 -3.30 -25.01
C GLY A 42 11.44 -4.38 -24.04
N THR A 43 10.72 -4.59 -22.92
CA THR A 43 11.01 -5.67 -21.97
C THR A 43 10.51 -7.00 -22.55
N ILE A 44 11.45 -7.93 -22.80
CA ILE A 44 11.15 -9.24 -23.38
C ILE A 44 10.96 -10.26 -22.26
N VAL A 45 9.70 -10.51 -21.90
CA VAL A 45 9.29 -11.49 -20.87
C VAL A 45 8.00 -12.18 -21.30
N SER A 46 7.76 -13.38 -20.77
CA SER A 46 6.46 -14.06 -20.88
C SER A 46 5.35 -13.30 -20.14
N ASP A 47 4.09 -13.66 -20.39
CA ASP A 47 2.96 -13.05 -19.66
C ASP A 47 3.00 -13.37 -18.16
N ASP A 48 3.43 -14.59 -17.80
CA ASP A 48 3.54 -15.02 -16.40
C ASP A 48 4.65 -14.24 -15.68
N GLU A 49 5.83 -14.12 -16.28
CA GLU A 49 6.93 -13.31 -15.75
C GLU A 49 6.53 -11.82 -15.64
N ALA A 50 5.83 -11.29 -16.64
CA ALA A 50 5.32 -9.92 -16.59
C ALA A 50 4.36 -9.72 -15.41
N ALA A 51 3.45 -10.67 -15.17
CA ALA A 51 2.51 -10.60 -14.06
C ALA A 51 3.23 -10.62 -12.69
N GLU A 52 4.25 -11.47 -12.53
CA GLU A 52 5.05 -11.52 -11.31
C GLU A 52 5.82 -10.21 -11.05
N ILE A 53 6.46 -9.66 -12.09
CA ILE A 53 7.18 -8.37 -12.02
C ILE A 53 6.23 -7.24 -11.63
N LEU A 54 5.05 -7.18 -12.27
CA LEU A 54 4.06 -6.14 -12.01
C LEU A 54 3.45 -6.27 -10.61
N LEU A 55 3.24 -7.50 -10.12
CA LEU A 55 2.79 -7.75 -8.75
C LEU A 55 3.83 -7.28 -7.72
N PHE A 56 5.12 -7.51 -7.99
CA PHE A 56 6.20 -7.00 -7.15
C PHE A 56 6.19 -5.47 -7.10
N PHE A 57 6.12 -4.79 -8.25
CA PHE A 57 6.04 -3.32 -8.28
C PHE A 57 4.80 -2.78 -7.57
N HIS A 58 3.65 -3.41 -7.77
CA HIS A 58 2.43 -3.04 -7.07
C HIS A 58 2.59 -3.14 -5.55
N THR A 59 3.20 -4.22 -5.07
CA THR A 59 3.47 -4.42 -3.63
C THR A 59 4.41 -3.35 -3.08
N MET A 60 5.51 -3.06 -3.78
CA MET A 60 6.46 -2.02 -3.38
C MET A 60 5.79 -0.65 -3.28
N VAL A 61 4.98 -0.26 -4.27
CA VAL A 61 4.24 1.00 -4.25
C VAL A 61 3.30 1.07 -3.04
N LYS A 62 2.56 0.00 -2.73
CA LYS A 62 1.68 -0.03 -1.55
C LYS A 62 2.45 0.14 -0.25
N ILE A 63 3.60 -0.51 -0.11
CA ILE A 63 4.47 -0.36 1.07
C ILE A 63 4.99 1.07 1.17
N THR A 64 5.56 1.61 0.09
CA THR A 64 6.12 2.98 0.09
C THR A 64 5.06 4.01 0.43
N ILE A 65 3.86 3.91 -0.14
CA ILE A 65 2.79 4.86 0.19
C ILE A 65 2.34 4.70 1.64
N LYS A 66 2.23 3.45 2.13
CA LYS A 66 1.93 3.20 3.54
C LYS A 66 2.94 3.89 4.44
N GLU A 67 4.23 3.70 4.19
CA GLU A 67 5.28 4.33 4.99
C GLU A 67 5.24 5.85 4.89
N PHE A 68 5.05 6.40 3.69
CA PHE A 68 5.01 7.85 3.47
C PHE A 68 3.80 8.53 4.15
N LEU A 69 2.64 7.87 4.17
CA LEU A 69 1.40 8.41 4.75
C LEU A 69 1.18 7.96 6.20
N SER A 70 2.05 7.10 6.74
CA SER A 70 2.00 6.76 8.16
C SER A 70 2.39 8.02 8.93
N PRO A 71 1.53 8.51 9.85
CA PRO A 71 1.92 9.62 10.72
C PRO A 71 3.18 9.20 11.47
N GLU A 72 4.20 10.06 11.49
CA GLU A 72 5.26 9.95 12.48
C GLU A 72 4.61 10.06 13.86
N ASP A 73 5.00 9.17 14.78
CA ASP A 73 4.51 9.17 16.17
C ASP A 73 4.61 10.56 16.83
#